data_AF-A0A4R3RZI6-F1
#
_entry.id   AF-A0A4R3RZI6-F1
#
_cell.length_a   1.000
_cell.length_b   1.000
_cell.length_c   1.000
_cell.angle_alpha   90.00
_cell.angle_beta   90.00
_cell.angle_gamma   90.00
#
_symmetry.space_group_name_H-M   'P 1'
#
loop_
_entity.id
_entity.type
_entity.pdbx_description
1 polymer ?
#
loop_
_entity_poly.entity_id
_entity_poly.type
_entity_poly.pdbx_seq_one_letter_code
_entity_poly.pdbx_strand_id
1 'polypeptide(L)'
;MRLQARRAAATVTSGRLMSHDIITEIRDARKELLSLSIKDRERLVRRIVDELHAVRSSNFSNSPLSNSTGLGDLVARTYDTIPEIARMDDKNFGMVLDQFAELLETITSIVRLPTAVLH
;
A
#
# COMPACT_ATOMS: atom_id res chain seq x y z
N MET A 1 -20.42 30.31 28.96
CA MET A 1 -20.55 28.97 29.56
C MET A 1 -21.07 28.00 28.51
N ARG A 2 -20.35 26.88 28.32
CA ARG A 2 -20.71 25.55 27.77
C ARG A 2 -21.59 25.50 26.50
N LEU A 3 -21.03 25.15 25.34
CA LEU A 3 -20.59 23.81 24.88
C LEU A 3 -21.78 22.90 24.54
N GLN A 4 -21.98 22.65 23.23
CA GLN A 4 -22.01 21.31 22.60
C GLN A 4 -22.70 21.38 21.23
N ALA A 5 -21.96 21.85 20.22
CA ALA A 5 -22.24 21.46 18.85
C ALA A 5 -21.82 19.99 18.70
N ARG A 6 -22.81 19.12 18.53
CA ARG A 6 -22.63 17.69 18.27
C ARG A 6 -21.84 17.53 16.96
N ARG A 7 -20.52 17.33 17.07
CA ARG A 7 -19.70 16.76 16.01
C ARG A 7 -20.13 15.30 15.85
N ALA A 8 -21.02 15.04 14.89
CA ALA A 8 -21.20 13.70 14.37
C ALA A 8 -19.86 13.25 13.79
N ALA A 9 -19.38 12.11 14.27
CA ALA A 9 -18.15 11.47 13.87
C ALA A 9 -18.20 11.15 12.37
N ALA A 10 -17.40 11.86 11.59
CA ALA A 10 -16.98 11.40 10.28
C ALA A 10 -15.87 10.37 10.47
N THR A 11 -16.20 9.18 10.96
CA THR A 11 -15.41 7.98 10.68
C THR A 11 -15.64 7.65 9.21
N VAL A 12 -14.96 8.42 8.36
CA VAL A 12 -14.87 8.15 6.94
C VAL A 12 -14.14 6.82 6.80
N THR A 13 -14.80 5.93 6.10
CA THR A 13 -14.37 4.63 5.58
C THR A 13 -13.07 4.79 4.76
N SER A 14 -11.94 5.04 5.43
CA SER A 14 -10.69 5.49 4.81
C SER A 14 -9.81 4.35 4.29
N GLY A 15 -10.13 3.09 4.61
CA GLY A 15 -9.31 1.93 4.21
C GLY A 15 -9.54 1.40 2.80
N ARG A 16 -10.64 1.77 2.11
CA ARG A 16 -10.97 1.22 0.77
C ARG A 16 -10.53 2.10 -0.39
N LEU A 17 -10.23 3.38 -0.13
CA LEU A 17 -9.83 4.36 -1.12
C LEU A 17 -8.30 4.48 -1.23
N MET A 18 -7.56 4.34 -0.12
CA MET A 18 -6.11 4.51 -0.08
C MET A 18 -5.33 3.53 -0.97
N SER A 19 -5.74 2.24 -1.04
CA SER A 19 -5.04 1.26 -1.90
C SER A 19 -5.20 1.53 -3.40
N HIS A 20 -6.33 2.11 -3.81
CA HIS A 20 -6.55 2.47 -5.22
C HIS A 20 -5.73 3.71 -5.61
N ASP A 21 -5.54 4.63 -4.67
CA ASP A 21 -4.74 5.84 -4.89
C ASP A 21 -3.26 5.50 -5.11
N ILE A 22 -2.69 4.57 -4.34
CA ILE A 22 -1.29 4.14 -4.51
C ILE A 22 -1.06 3.33 -5.80
N ILE A 23 -2.02 2.48 -6.23
CA ILE A 23 -1.89 1.75 -7.51
C ILE A 23 -1.85 2.73 -8.69
N THR A 24 -2.68 3.78 -8.67
CA THR A 24 -2.63 4.84 -9.69
C THR A 24 -1.28 5.56 -9.65
N GLU A 25 -0.79 5.91 -8.47
CA GLU A 25 0.51 6.59 -8.32
C GLU A 25 1.68 5.75 -8.85
N ILE A 26 1.67 4.42 -8.61
CA ILE A 26 2.64 3.50 -9.21
C ILE A 26 2.55 3.53 -10.74
N ARG A 27 1.35 3.48 -11.30
CA ARG A 27 1.13 3.49 -12.76
C ARG A 27 1.56 4.81 -13.39
N ASP A 28 1.40 5.93 -12.72
CA ASP A 28 1.86 7.22 -13.21
C ASP A 28 3.38 7.36 -13.11
N ALA A 29 3.98 6.92 -12.01
CA ALA A 29 5.43 6.82 -11.87
C ALA A 29 6.08 5.92 -12.94
N ARG A 30 5.39 4.84 -13.34
CA ARG A 30 5.82 3.93 -14.42
C ARG A 30 5.92 4.63 -15.78
N LYS A 31 5.00 5.56 -16.08
CA LYS A 31 5.01 6.36 -17.32
C LYS A 31 6.14 7.38 -17.33
N GLU A 32 6.44 7.94 -16.16
CA GLU A 32 7.41 9.02 -15.97
C GLU A 32 8.78 8.55 -15.47
N LEU A 33 9.12 7.28 -15.65
CA LEU A 33 10.23 6.68 -14.90
C LEU A 33 11.60 7.34 -15.13
N LEU A 34 11.84 7.75 -16.38
CA LEU A 34 13.08 8.41 -16.82
C LEU A 34 13.25 9.79 -16.15
N SER A 35 12.17 10.41 -15.67
CA SER A 35 12.18 11.73 -15.04
C SER A 35 12.24 11.67 -13.51
N LEU A 36 12.05 10.48 -12.92
CA LEU A 36 12.05 10.31 -11.47
C LEU A 36 13.47 10.39 -10.89
N SER A 37 13.68 11.35 -9.98
CA SER A 37 14.90 11.41 -9.19
C SER A 37 14.97 10.24 -8.19
N ILE A 38 16.18 9.90 -7.73
CA ILE A 38 16.37 8.88 -6.67
C ILE A 38 15.53 9.21 -5.43
N LYS A 39 15.39 10.48 -5.06
CA LYS A 39 14.57 10.90 -3.91
C LYS A 39 13.08 10.64 -4.12
N ASP A 40 12.59 10.82 -5.35
CA ASP A 40 11.19 10.55 -5.68
C ASP A 40 10.94 9.04 -5.71
N ARG A 41 11.91 8.25 -6.20
CA ARG A 41 11.88 6.79 -6.11
C ARG A 41 11.84 6.30 -4.67
N GLU A 42 12.72 6.81 -3.79
CA GLU A 42 12.72 6.46 -2.36
C GLU A 42 11.37 6.80 -1.69
N ARG A 43 10.81 7.98 -2.00
CA ARG A 43 9.51 8.41 -1.47
C ARG A 43 8.37 7.49 -1.93
N LEU A 44 8.36 7.15 -3.22
CA LEU A 44 7.34 6.26 -3.79
C LEU A 44 7.40 4.88 -3.13
N VAL A 45 8.58 4.26 -3.08
CA VAL A 45 8.76 2.93 -2.46
C VAL A 45 8.34 2.97 -0.99
N ARG A 46 8.73 4.01 -0.24
CA ARG A 46 8.28 4.17 1.15
C ARG A 46 6.77 4.21 1.26
N ARG A 47 6.10 5.01 0.42
CA ARG A 47 4.65 5.14 0.42
C ARG A 47 3.96 3.81 0.09
N ILE A 48 4.50 3.03 -0.86
CA ILE A 48 4.00 1.68 -1.18
C ILE A 48 4.07 0.77 0.06
N VAL A 49 5.22 0.78 0.76
CA VAL A 49 5.43 -0.06 1.94
C VAL A 49 4.56 0.40 3.11
N ASP A 50 4.36 1.70 3.30
CA ASP A 50 3.41 2.28 4.26
C ASP A 50 1.98 1.76 4.01
N GLU A 51 1.54 1.72 2.76
CA GLU A 51 0.22 1.18 2.39
C GLU A 51 0.12 -0.33 2.64
N LEU A 52 1.14 -1.11 2.29
CA LEU A 52 1.19 -2.55 2.62
C LEU A 52 1.12 -2.78 4.14
N HIS A 53 1.81 -1.96 4.91
CA HIS A 53 1.76 -1.99 6.37
C HIS A 53 0.38 -1.57 6.90
N ALA A 54 -0.25 -0.56 6.29
CA ALA A 54 -1.58 -0.08 6.65
C ALA A 54 -2.66 -1.14 6.40
N VAL A 55 -2.57 -1.91 5.31
CA VAL A 55 -3.49 -3.03 5.05
C VAL A 55 -3.40 -4.09 6.14
N ARG A 56 -2.21 -4.35 6.68
CA ARG A 56 -2.02 -5.28 7.81
C ARG A 56 -2.58 -4.72 9.12
N SER A 57 -2.41 -3.42 9.37
CA SER A 57 -2.65 -2.80 10.67
C SER A 57 -4.04 -2.17 10.85
N SER A 58 -4.73 -1.82 9.75
CA SER A 58 -6.02 -1.12 9.80
C SER A 58 -7.21 -2.03 9.49
N ASN A 59 -8.21 -2.00 10.39
CA ASN A 59 -9.62 -2.40 10.22
C ASN A 59 -9.98 -3.82 9.77
N PHE A 60 -9.02 -4.67 9.46
CA PHE A 60 -9.28 -6.07 9.19
C PHE A 60 -8.66 -6.98 10.24
N SER A 61 -9.03 -6.80 11.51
CA SER A 61 -8.75 -7.83 12.53
C SER A 61 -9.24 -9.23 12.11
N ASN A 62 -10.22 -9.29 11.19
CA ASN A 62 -10.72 -10.50 10.54
C ASN A 62 -10.24 -10.71 9.09
N SER A 63 -9.27 -9.94 8.57
CA SER A 63 -8.70 -10.23 7.24
C SER A 63 -7.84 -11.49 7.35
N PRO A 64 -7.86 -12.36 6.31
CA PRO A 64 -6.90 -13.44 6.18
C PRO A 64 -5.43 -13.00 6.30
N LEU A 65 -5.14 -11.71 6.12
CA LEU A 65 -3.80 -11.15 6.03
C LEU A 65 -3.28 -10.55 7.35
N SER A 66 -4.12 -10.35 8.37
CA SER A 66 -3.72 -9.70 9.63
C SER A 66 -2.63 -10.49 10.38
N ASN A 67 -2.63 -11.82 10.24
CA ASN A 67 -1.66 -12.74 10.84
C ASN A 67 -0.59 -13.24 9.85
N SER A 68 -0.48 -12.64 8.66
CA SER A 68 0.51 -13.08 7.67
C SER A 68 1.92 -12.64 8.08
N THR A 69 2.70 -13.58 8.64
CA THR A 69 4.12 -13.38 8.94
C THR A 69 4.89 -13.03 7.67
N GLY A 70 4.56 -13.65 6.54
CA GLY A 70 5.21 -13.38 5.25
C GLY A 70 5.02 -11.94 4.76
N LEU A 71 3.82 -11.36 4.94
CA LEU A 71 3.59 -9.95 4.60
C LEU A 71 4.34 -9.03 5.56
N GLY A 72 4.41 -9.37 6.85
CA GLY A 72 5.19 -8.65 7.83
C GLY A 72 6.69 -8.62 7.50
N ASP A 73 7.26 -9.77 7.16
CA ASP A 73 8.67 -9.90 6.79
C ASP A 73 8.97 -9.15 5.48
N LEU A 74 8.06 -9.21 4.51
CA LEU A 74 8.19 -8.44 3.27
C LEU A 74 8.24 -6.94 3.55
N VAL A 75 7.33 -6.42 4.37
CA VAL A 75 7.30 -5.00 4.75
C VAL A 75 8.61 -4.60 5.43
N ALA A 76 9.05 -5.35 6.43
CA ALA A 76 10.28 -5.05 7.17
C ALA A 76 11.53 -5.07 6.28
N ARG A 77 11.71 -6.12 5.47
CA ARG A 77 12.85 -6.22 4.55
C ARG A 77 12.82 -5.16 3.46
N THR A 78 11.63 -4.78 2.99
CA THR A 78 11.51 -3.75 1.96
C THR A 78 11.88 -2.39 2.55
N TYR A 79 11.50 -2.09 3.79
CA TYR A 79 11.94 -0.87 4.49
C TYR A 79 13.46 -0.74 4.53
N ASP A 80 14.16 -1.82 4.84
CA ASP A 80 15.62 -1.83 4.94
C ASP A 80 16.31 -1.68 3.57
N THR A 81 15.61 -2.02 2.48
CA THR A 81 16.16 -2.05 1.12
C THR A 81 15.66 -0.94 0.20
N ILE A 82 14.87 0.01 0.73
CA ILE A 82 14.39 1.19 -0.04
C ILE A 82 15.53 1.93 -0.75
N PRO A 83 16.66 2.24 -0.08
CA PRO A 83 17.75 2.98 -0.72
C PRO A 83 18.35 2.20 -1.90
N GLU A 84 18.46 0.88 -1.80
CA GLU A 84 18.97 0.01 -2.86
C GLU A 84 17.99 -0.06 -4.04
N ILE A 85 16.70 -0.25 -3.77
CA ILE A 85 15.63 -0.27 -4.78
C ILE A 85 15.62 1.05 -5.57
N ALA A 86 15.69 2.19 -4.88
CA ALA A 86 15.62 3.49 -5.52
C ALA A 86 16.83 3.82 -6.41
N ARG A 87 17.97 3.15 -6.20
CA ARG A 87 19.20 3.31 -6.99
C ARG A 87 19.33 2.31 -8.14
N MET A 88 18.39 1.38 -8.28
CA MET A 88 18.35 0.48 -9.43
C MET A 88 18.21 1.27 -10.74
N ASP A 89 18.70 0.69 -11.82
CA ASP A 89 18.41 1.20 -13.16
C ASP A 89 16.91 1.13 -13.46
N ASP A 90 16.49 1.89 -14.45
CA ASP A 90 15.09 2.15 -14.78
C ASP A 90 14.32 0.88 -15.17
N LYS A 91 15.01 -0.10 -15.76
CA LYS A 91 14.41 -1.37 -16.12
C LYS A 91 14.16 -2.23 -14.88
N ASN A 92 15.06 -2.23 -13.90
CA ASN A 92 14.90 -2.99 -12.67
C ASN A 92 13.95 -2.30 -11.67
N PHE A 93 14.08 -0.98 -11.48
CA PHE A 93 13.18 -0.19 -10.64
C PHE A 93 11.72 -0.27 -11.14
N GLY A 94 11.54 0.02 -12.42
CA GLY A 94 11.14 -1.07 -13.30
C GLY A 94 10.04 -2.05 -12.88
N MET A 95 10.49 -3.28 -13.01
CA MET A 95 9.80 -4.50 -12.65
C MET A 95 9.40 -4.53 -11.18
N VAL A 96 10.16 -3.90 -10.29
CA VAL A 96 9.81 -3.83 -8.86
C VAL A 96 8.49 -3.06 -8.65
N LEU A 97 8.28 -1.95 -9.36
CA LEU A 97 7.00 -1.23 -9.31
C LEU A 97 5.83 -2.08 -9.82
N ASP A 98 6.03 -2.83 -10.90
CA ASP A 98 5.00 -3.72 -11.45
C ASP A 98 4.63 -4.83 -10.46
N GLN A 99 5.63 -5.43 -9.81
CA GLN A 99 5.44 -6.43 -8.75
C GLN A 99 4.67 -5.89 -7.55
N PHE A 100 4.95 -4.64 -7.13
CA PHE A 100 4.20 -4.00 -6.06
C PHE A 100 2.75 -3.71 -6.45
N ALA A 101 2.51 -3.26 -7.68
CA ALA A 101 1.16 -3.04 -8.18
C ALA A 101 0.34 -4.36 -8.19
N GLU A 102 0.91 -5.44 -8.73
CA GLU A 102 0.28 -6.75 -8.76
C GLU A 102 -0.03 -7.28 -7.35
N LEU A 103 0.89 -7.10 -6.40
CA LEU A 103 0.68 -7.47 -5.00
C LEU A 103 -0.48 -6.69 -4.39
N LEU A 104 -0.52 -5.37 -4.57
CA LEU A 104 -1.57 -4.51 -4.03
C LEU A 104 -2.95 -4.82 -4.64
N GLU A 105 -3.00 -5.12 -5.94
CA GLU A 105 -4.21 -5.57 -6.64
C GLU A 105 -4.70 -6.91 -6.08
N THR A 106 -3.79 -7.87 -5.90
CA THR A 106 -4.08 -9.19 -5.32
C THR A 106 -4.63 -9.07 -3.91
N ILE A 107 -3.95 -8.30 -3.06
CA ILE A 107 -4.39 -8.01 -1.69
C ILE A 107 -5.78 -7.36 -1.69
N THR A 108 -5.99 -6.35 -2.54
CA THR A 108 -7.28 -5.66 -2.66
C THR A 108 -8.39 -6.61 -3.11
N SER A 109 -8.08 -7.56 -4.00
CA SER A 109 -9.01 -8.60 -4.46
C SER A 109 -9.38 -9.55 -3.31
N ILE A 110 -8.40 -10.11 -2.60
CA ILE A 110 -8.60 -11.00 -1.44
C ILE A 110 -9.47 -10.32 -0.38
N VAL A 111 -9.15 -9.07 -0.06
CA VAL A 111 -9.88 -8.29 0.95
C VAL A 111 -11.32 -7.97 0.51
N ARG A 112 -11.60 -7.92 -0.79
CA ARG A 112 -12.92 -7.67 -1.35
C ARG A 112 -13.74 -8.95 -1.60
N LEU A 113 -13.15 -10.15 -1.50
CA LEU A 113 -13.90 -11.40 -1.66
C LEU A 113 -15.02 -11.46 -0.60
N PRO A 114 -16.28 -11.71 -1.00
CA PRO A 114 -17.35 -11.93 -0.04
C PRO A 114 -17.04 -13.17 0.80
N THR A 115 -17.13 -13.04 2.13
CA THR A 115 -17.07 -14.15 3.09
C THR A 115 -18.33 -15.02 3.00
N ALA A 116 -18.65 -15.54 1.82
CA ALA A 116 -19.90 -16.22 1.54
C ALA A 116 -19.72 -17.43 0.63
N VAL A 117 -18.70 -18.26 0.87
CA VAL A 117 -18.68 -19.66 0.39
C VAL A 117 -17.86 -20.51 1.36
N LEU A 118 -18.29 -20.63 2.62
CA LEU A 118 -17.86 -21.71 3.51
C LEU A 118 -19.06 -22.08 4.41
N HIS A 119 -20.00 -22.82 3.86
CA HIS A 119 -20.97 -23.64 4.60
C HIS A 119 -21.04 -25.01 3.94
#